data_AF-A0A8J7MHV8-F1
#
_entry.id   AF-A0A8J7MHV8-F1
#
_cell.length_a   1.000
_cell.length_b   1.000
_cell.length_c   1.000
_cell.angle_alpha   90.00
_cell.angle_beta   90.00
_cell.angle_gamma   90.00
#
_symmetry.space_group_name_H-M   'P 1'
#
loop_
_entity.id
_entity.type
_entity.pdbx_description
1 polymer ?
#
loop_
_entity_poly.entity_id
_entity_poly.type
_entity_poly.pdbx_seq_one_letter_code
_entity_poly.pdbx_strand_id
1 'polypeptide(L)'
;MNNSKLIEVLKKLSARRQHRFQEYVESPFFNKHQPTIRLLGLLMESAPSFDLEAMDKKILFERIYPDKKISASQFNYVVSKLLDLLSNFLAYEEYETQAFQKKYNALKAVHQLGVSKQAASHSRQHALLQAQYPFQTIDFYYEKYRYHSMLNQIHLDKKQRLYDVHLQWQNNQLDCFYLAKKLKIACDMLSRNIVIQANYEAHYIADLLVWLEADSFDLAEHPLIHVYYQILKTLQNSADSAYQKLKELIETYSKLFLPEELLLLYDYAENFCIRKINNGITRYYKEFLTIYKQKLEKQLLLEDGYLPESDYKNIVTAGVRTKDYQWTEAFIHQNKKKLRPEVQENAFNYNLAVFYYATQEYSAALELLLTILFTDISYGVGAKTIQLQIYYELQEMEPLINLIDTFRLYVLRHKTQSDYRKKANLNMLRIVKKVAKLKEKSTFMPQKQFKKEQTKLQVLYTELSPLSNSDWIKEIIEQLAERF
;
A
#
# COMPACT_ATOMS: atom_id res chain seq x y z
N MET A 1 -4.56 35.65 5.57
CA MET A 1 -5.32 34.41 5.91
C MET A 1 -4.84 33.17 5.14
N ASN A 2 -3.94 33.31 4.17
CA ASN A 2 -3.49 32.25 3.26
C ASN A 2 -3.03 30.95 3.93
N ASN A 3 -2.39 31.01 5.10
CA ASN A 3 -1.87 29.84 5.82
C ASN A 3 -2.75 29.40 7.00
N SER A 4 -4.04 29.76 6.98
CA SER A 4 -4.96 29.29 8.02
C SER A 4 -5.49 27.91 7.68
N LYS A 5 -5.71 27.08 8.70
CA LYS A 5 -6.28 25.72 8.55
C LYS A 5 -7.57 25.72 7.73
N LEU A 6 -8.40 26.76 7.88
CA LEU A 6 -9.64 26.94 7.12
C LEU A 6 -9.37 26.97 5.60
N ILE A 7 -8.41 27.78 5.17
CA ILE A 7 -8.09 27.95 3.75
C ILE A 7 -7.40 26.70 3.19
N GLU A 8 -6.54 26.07 3.97
CA GLU A 8 -5.89 24.80 3.60
C GLU A 8 -6.93 23.72 3.26
N VAL A 9 -7.94 23.54 4.11
CA VAL A 9 -9.00 22.55 3.86
C VAL A 9 -9.89 22.97 2.69
N LEU A 10 -10.31 24.25 2.60
CA LEU A 10 -11.17 24.73 1.51
C LEU A 10 -10.52 24.52 0.13
N LYS A 11 -9.21 24.75 0.00
CA LYS A 11 -8.44 24.50 -1.24
C LYS A 11 -8.44 23.03 -1.68
N LYS A 12 -8.63 22.10 -0.74
CA LYS A 12 -8.67 20.65 -1.02
C LYS A 12 -10.07 20.16 -1.38
N LEU A 13 -11.11 20.96 -1.14
CA LEU A 13 -12.47 20.62 -1.56
C LEU A 13 -12.62 20.86 -3.06
N SER A 14 -13.33 19.95 -3.74
CA SER A 14 -13.75 20.19 -5.12
C SER A 14 -14.76 21.35 -5.17
N ALA A 15 -14.89 22.02 -6.32
CA ALA A 15 -15.83 23.13 -6.49
C ALA A 15 -17.27 22.76 -6.07
N ARG A 16 -17.71 21.53 -6.37
CA ARG A 16 -19.00 21.00 -5.93
C ARG A 16 -19.13 20.93 -4.40
N ARG A 17 -18.08 20.46 -3.70
CA ARG A 17 -18.07 20.39 -2.23
C ARG A 17 -17.99 21.76 -1.59
N GLN A 18 -17.26 22.71 -2.20
CA GLN A 18 -17.22 24.10 -1.76
C GLN A 18 -18.62 24.75 -1.83
N HIS A 19 -19.37 24.53 -2.91
CA HIS A 19 -20.75 25.01 -3.04
C HIS A 19 -21.68 24.39 -1.98
N ARG A 20 -21.63 23.07 -1.78
CA ARG A 20 -22.42 22.40 -0.73
C ARG A 20 -22.08 22.91 0.68
N PHE A 21 -20.81 23.24 0.94
CA PHE A 21 -20.41 23.85 2.20
C PHE A 21 -21.02 25.24 2.38
N GLN A 22 -21.09 26.04 1.31
CA GLN A 22 -21.79 27.32 1.34
C GLN A 22 -23.28 27.15 1.69
N GLU A 23 -23.99 26.25 1.01
CA GLU A 23 -25.39 25.93 1.33
C GLU A 23 -25.57 25.47 2.79
N TYR A 24 -24.63 24.66 3.29
CA TYR A 24 -24.63 24.20 4.68
C TYR A 24 -24.50 25.36 5.68
N VAL A 25 -23.61 26.31 5.43
CA VAL A 25 -23.37 27.47 6.33
C VAL A 25 -24.48 28.51 6.25
N GLU A 26 -25.13 28.64 5.10
CA GLU A 26 -26.28 29.53 4.90
C GLU A 26 -27.58 28.95 5.46
N SER A 27 -27.66 27.63 5.64
CA SER A 27 -28.83 26.96 6.20
C SER A 27 -29.09 27.38 7.66
N PRO A 28 -30.29 27.91 7.98
CA PRO A 28 -30.64 28.33 9.34
C PRO A 28 -30.76 27.16 10.32
N PHE A 29 -30.76 25.92 9.82
CA PHE A 29 -30.70 24.71 10.64
C PHE A 29 -29.31 24.52 11.26
N PHE A 30 -28.23 24.80 10.52
CA PHE A 30 -26.85 24.61 10.99
C PHE A 30 -26.22 25.89 11.53
N ASN A 31 -26.56 27.05 10.96
CA ASN A 31 -25.95 28.31 11.37
C ASN A 31 -26.88 29.51 11.15
N LYS A 32 -26.95 30.39 12.15
CA LYS A 32 -27.68 31.67 12.08
C LYS A 32 -26.77 32.89 12.25
N HIS A 33 -25.45 32.68 12.40
CA HIS A 33 -24.51 33.74 12.72
C HIS A 33 -24.08 34.51 11.46
N GLN A 34 -24.73 35.64 11.24
CA GLN A 34 -24.55 36.49 10.06
C GLN A 34 -23.09 36.86 9.75
N PRO A 35 -22.22 37.21 10.72
CA PRO A 35 -20.80 37.47 10.43
C PRO A 35 -20.06 36.28 9.85
N THR A 36 -20.42 35.05 10.24
CA THR A 36 -19.81 33.82 9.72
C THR A 36 -20.26 33.54 8.29
N ILE A 37 -21.54 33.78 7.99
CA ILE A 37 -22.08 33.70 6.61
C ILE A 37 -21.36 34.70 5.71
N ARG A 38 -21.23 35.96 6.17
CA ARG A 38 -20.50 37.01 5.43
C ARG A 38 -19.04 36.63 5.20
N LEU A 39 -18.34 36.13 6.23
CA LEU A 39 -16.95 35.69 6.07
C LEU A 39 -16.84 34.62 4.98
N LEU A 40 -17.71 33.60 4.99
CA LEU A 40 -17.68 32.56 3.96
C LEU A 40 -17.95 33.15 2.57
N GLY A 41 -18.98 33.98 2.42
CA GLY A 41 -19.30 34.62 1.14
C GLY A 41 -18.11 35.39 0.56
N LEU A 42 -17.39 36.15 1.40
CA LEU A 42 -16.17 36.87 1.00
C LEU A 42 -15.05 35.94 0.57
N LEU A 43 -14.87 34.79 1.24
CA LEU A 43 -13.86 33.81 0.86
C LEU A 43 -14.20 33.10 -0.45
N MET A 44 -15.49 32.86 -0.69
CA MET A 44 -15.99 32.23 -1.91
C MET A 44 -15.83 33.12 -3.15
N GLU A 45 -15.69 34.46 -2.99
CA GLU A 45 -15.29 35.36 -4.09
C GLU A 45 -13.93 34.98 -4.72
N SER A 46 -13.08 34.26 -3.97
CA SER A 46 -11.77 33.78 -4.45
C SER A 46 -11.74 32.28 -4.73
N ALA A 47 -12.89 31.59 -4.72
CA ALA A 47 -12.95 30.18 -5.09
C ALA A 47 -12.67 29.98 -6.59
N PRO A 48 -12.12 28.82 -7.01
CA PRO A 48 -11.76 27.66 -6.19
C PRO A 48 -10.32 27.70 -5.66
N SER A 49 -9.49 28.64 -6.13
CA SER A 49 -8.06 28.69 -5.80
C SER A 49 -7.78 29.24 -4.40
N PHE A 50 -8.70 30.04 -3.85
CA PHE A 50 -8.55 30.79 -2.60
C PHE A 50 -7.19 31.46 -2.50
N ASP A 51 -6.81 32.14 -3.57
CA ASP A 51 -5.61 32.95 -3.58
C ASP A 51 -5.91 34.31 -2.93
N LEU A 52 -5.60 34.41 -1.63
CA LEU A 52 -5.95 35.56 -0.81
C LEU A 52 -4.77 36.54 -0.69
N GLU A 53 -3.87 36.58 -1.67
CA GLU A 53 -2.75 37.56 -1.72
C GLU A 53 -3.22 39.01 -1.47
N ALA A 54 -4.47 39.35 -1.80
CA ALA A 54 -5.08 40.66 -1.59
C ALA A 54 -5.97 40.82 -0.32
N MET A 55 -6.16 39.78 0.50
CA MET A 55 -7.15 39.80 1.59
C MET A 55 -6.50 40.12 2.95
N ASP A 56 -6.32 41.42 3.20
CA ASP A 56 -5.96 41.94 4.51
C ASP A 56 -7.05 41.58 5.54
N LYS A 57 -6.64 41.09 6.70
CA LYS A 57 -7.53 40.81 7.84
C LYS A 57 -8.36 42.03 8.22
N LYS A 58 -7.79 43.24 8.09
CA LYS A 58 -8.50 44.50 8.39
C LYS A 58 -9.65 44.73 7.41
N ILE A 59 -9.40 44.59 6.11
CA ILE A 59 -10.40 44.73 5.05
C ILE A 59 -11.53 43.71 5.24
N LEU A 60 -11.17 42.45 5.55
CA LEU A 60 -12.18 41.43 5.83
C LEU A 60 -12.99 41.75 7.08
N PHE A 61 -12.34 42.23 8.14
CA PHE A 61 -13.06 42.62 9.35
C PHE A 61 -14.08 43.72 9.07
N GLU A 62 -13.71 44.76 8.33
CA GLU A 62 -14.59 45.87 7.97
C GLU A 62 -15.78 45.41 7.10
N ARG A 63 -15.55 44.52 6.11
CA ARG A 63 -16.65 43.94 5.32
C ARG A 63 -17.57 43.04 6.15
N ILE A 64 -17.05 42.35 7.18
CA ILE A 64 -17.85 41.51 8.08
C ILE A 64 -18.60 42.35 9.12
N TYR A 65 -17.98 43.42 9.61
CA TYR A 65 -18.50 44.31 10.65
C TYR A 65 -18.32 45.80 10.25
N PRO A 66 -19.17 46.35 9.37
CA PRO A 66 -19.03 47.72 8.86
C PRO A 66 -18.99 48.78 9.96
N ASP A 67 -19.75 48.59 11.03
CA ASP A 67 -19.94 49.58 12.10
C ASP A 67 -19.08 49.33 13.35
N LYS A 68 -18.09 48.42 13.30
CA LYS A 68 -17.27 48.08 14.48
C LYS A 68 -15.81 48.45 14.28
N LYS A 69 -15.18 48.89 15.38
CA LYS A 69 -13.71 49.02 15.45
C LYS A 69 -13.07 47.66 15.27
N ILE A 70 -11.97 47.63 14.51
CA ILE A 70 -11.19 46.43 14.23
C ILE A 70 -10.85 45.70 15.53
N SER A 71 -11.23 44.42 15.60
CA SER A 71 -10.98 43.56 16.75
C SER A 71 -10.48 42.19 16.29
N ALA A 72 -9.21 41.91 16.59
CA ALA A 72 -8.60 40.64 16.25
C ALA A 72 -9.29 39.45 16.95
N SER A 73 -9.75 39.64 18.19
CA SER A 73 -10.46 38.59 18.93
C SER A 73 -11.81 38.26 18.30
N GLN A 74 -12.58 39.28 17.90
CA GLN A 74 -13.85 39.08 17.19
C GLN A 74 -13.63 38.44 15.82
N PHE A 75 -12.62 38.89 15.07
CA PHE A 75 -12.27 38.26 13.79
C PHE A 75 -11.93 36.78 13.95
N ASN A 76 -11.03 36.46 14.89
CA ASN A 76 -10.61 35.09 15.16
C ASN A 76 -11.79 34.23 15.61
N TYR A 77 -12.74 34.77 16.39
CA TYR A 77 -13.97 34.07 16.74
C TYR A 77 -14.79 33.68 15.50
N VAL A 78 -14.97 34.59 14.54
CA VAL A 78 -15.71 34.29 13.29
C VAL A 78 -14.98 33.22 12.48
N VAL A 79 -13.66 33.32 12.35
CA VAL A 79 -12.82 32.34 11.64
C VAL A 79 -12.90 30.97 12.32
N SER A 80 -12.75 30.90 13.64
CA SER A 80 -12.86 29.65 14.41
C SER A 80 -14.24 29.03 14.27
N LYS A 81 -15.30 29.84 14.29
CA LYS A 81 -16.68 29.35 14.08
C LYS A 81 -16.89 28.81 12.66
N LEU A 82 -16.32 29.47 11.65
CA LEU A 82 -16.39 28.98 10.27
C LEU A 82 -15.60 27.68 10.09
N LEU A 83 -14.44 27.55 10.73
CA LEU A 83 -13.66 26.32 10.74
C LEU A 83 -14.41 25.17 11.43
N ASP A 84 -15.11 25.45 12.53
CA ASP A 84 -15.95 24.45 13.20
C ASP A 84 -17.12 23.99 12.30
N LEU A 85 -17.78 24.93 11.61
CA LEU A 85 -18.81 24.59 10.62
C LEU A 85 -18.23 23.74 9.47
N LEU A 86 -17.00 24.01 9.03
CA LEU A 86 -16.33 23.20 8.01
C LEU A 86 -16.09 21.77 8.51
N SER A 87 -15.58 21.61 9.74
CA SER A 87 -15.40 20.28 10.34
C SER A 87 -16.73 19.52 10.45
N ASN A 88 -17.80 20.19 10.90
CA ASN A 88 -19.13 19.60 11.01
C ASN A 88 -19.73 19.23 9.64
N PHE A 89 -19.49 20.06 8.62
CA PHE A 89 -19.88 19.75 7.24
C PHE A 89 -19.15 18.51 6.71
N LEU A 90 -17.84 18.39 6.95
CA LEU A 90 -17.07 17.22 6.54
C LEU A 90 -17.56 15.95 7.25
N ALA A 91 -17.83 16.03 8.55
CA ALA A 91 -18.42 14.93 9.31
C ALA A 91 -19.82 14.57 8.80
N TYR A 92 -20.63 15.57 8.42
CA TYR A 92 -21.93 15.35 7.81
C TYR A 92 -21.80 14.67 6.44
N GLU A 93 -20.87 15.10 5.56
CA GLU A 93 -20.63 14.43 4.29
C GLU A 93 -20.18 12.98 4.46
N GLU A 94 -19.33 12.71 5.46
CA GLU A 94 -18.91 11.34 5.79
C GLU A 94 -20.07 10.50 6.31
N TYR A 95 -20.89 11.03 7.21
CA TYR A 95 -22.13 10.37 7.63
C TYR A 95 -23.06 10.12 6.44
N GLU A 96 -23.07 11.02 5.46
CA GLU A 96 -23.92 10.90 4.29
C GLU A 96 -23.57 9.68 3.42
N THR A 97 -22.35 9.15 3.50
CA THR A 97 -21.94 7.93 2.78
C THR A 97 -22.37 6.64 3.51
N GLN A 98 -22.65 6.70 4.81
CA GLN A 98 -22.91 5.52 5.66
C GLN A 98 -24.37 5.04 5.59
N ALA A 99 -24.73 4.41 4.47
CA ALA A 99 -26.11 3.98 4.18
C ALA A 99 -26.75 3.09 5.28
N PHE A 100 -26.00 2.12 5.83
CA PHE A 100 -26.46 1.26 6.92
C PHE A 100 -26.74 2.05 8.19
N GLN A 101 -25.76 2.85 8.64
CA GLN A 101 -25.87 3.71 9.82
C GLN A 101 -27.08 4.64 9.74
N LYS A 102 -27.35 5.25 8.57
CA LYS A 102 -28.53 6.09 8.36
C LYS A 102 -29.83 5.32 8.56
N LYS A 103 -29.96 4.15 7.94
CA LYS A 103 -31.17 3.32 8.05
C LYS A 103 -31.36 2.83 9.48
N TYR A 104 -30.29 2.43 10.15
CA TYR A 104 -30.30 2.07 11.57
C TYR A 104 -30.77 3.24 12.45
N ASN A 105 -30.20 4.44 12.25
CA ASN A 105 -30.55 5.62 13.05
C ASN A 105 -32.00 6.05 12.83
N ALA A 106 -32.50 5.99 11.60
CA ALA A 106 -33.90 6.25 11.31
C ALA A 106 -34.82 5.23 12.00
N LEU A 107 -34.51 3.93 11.91
CA LEU A 107 -35.21 2.86 12.63
C LEU A 107 -35.24 3.11 14.14
N LYS A 108 -34.09 3.42 14.73
CA LYS A 108 -33.96 3.73 16.16
C LYS A 108 -34.81 4.93 16.57
N ALA A 109 -34.73 6.02 15.82
CA ALA A 109 -35.48 7.24 16.12
C ALA A 109 -37.00 7.03 16.06
N VAL A 110 -37.52 6.37 15.01
CA VAL A 110 -38.97 6.16 14.89
C VAL A 110 -39.50 5.15 15.91
N HIS A 111 -38.67 4.17 16.31
CA HIS A 111 -39.01 3.24 17.38
C HIS A 111 -39.10 3.95 18.73
N GLN A 112 -38.15 4.83 19.05
CA GLN A 112 -38.17 5.65 20.26
C GLN A 112 -39.41 6.57 20.34
N LEU A 113 -39.92 7.02 19.19
CA LEU A 113 -41.17 7.77 19.09
C LEU A 113 -42.43 6.89 19.19
N GLY A 114 -42.30 5.57 19.27
CA GLY A 114 -43.43 4.63 19.35
C GLY A 114 -44.16 4.39 18.03
N VAL A 115 -43.58 4.77 16.88
CA VAL A 115 -44.25 4.68 15.57
C VAL A 115 -43.99 3.32 14.90
N SER A 116 -44.66 2.26 15.37
CA SER A 116 -44.33 0.87 15.00
C SER A 116 -44.43 0.56 13.50
N LYS A 117 -45.41 1.12 12.78
CA LYS A 117 -45.52 0.92 11.31
C LYS A 117 -44.31 1.48 10.56
N GLN A 118 -43.82 2.63 11.00
CA GLN A 118 -42.65 3.27 10.41
C GLN A 118 -41.36 2.54 10.79
N ALA A 119 -41.25 2.05 12.03
CA ALA A 119 -40.15 1.18 12.45
C ALA A 119 -40.08 -0.09 11.57
N ALA A 120 -41.20 -0.77 11.34
CA ALA A 120 -41.27 -1.94 10.47
C ALA A 120 -40.92 -1.63 9.00
N SER A 121 -41.23 -0.42 8.52
CA SER A 121 -40.80 0.04 7.19
C SER A 121 -39.29 0.22 7.11
N HIS A 122 -38.68 0.94 8.06
CA HIS A 122 -37.23 1.15 8.08
C HIS A 122 -36.44 -0.15 8.29
N SER A 123 -36.93 -1.07 9.11
CA SER A 123 -36.33 -2.40 9.27
C SER A 123 -36.33 -3.19 7.94
N ARG A 124 -37.45 -3.21 7.20
CA ARG A 124 -37.50 -3.85 5.87
C ARG A 124 -36.53 -3.22 4.88
N GLN A 125 -36.42 -1.89 4.85
CA GLN A 125 -35.45 -1.20 4.00
C GLN A 125 -34.00 -1.52 4.39
N HIS A 126 -33.71 -1.65 5.69
CA HIS A 126 -32.39 -2.05 6.18
C HIS A 126 -32.05 -3.48 5.76
N ALA A 127 -32.99 -4.42 5.90
CA ALA A 127 -32.81 -5.80 5.46
C ALA A 127 -32.59 -5.91 3.95
N LEU A 128 -33.33 -5.14 3.15
CA LEU A 128 -33.13 -5.07 1.69
C LEU A 128 -31.75 -4.54 1.34
N LEU A 129 -31.29 -3.48 2.02
CA LEU A 129 -29.94 -2.93 1.81
C LEU A 129 -28.86 -3.97 2.14
N GLN A 130 -29.02 -4.76 3.21
CA GLN A 130 -28.09 -5.85 3.52
C GLN A 130 -28.08 -6.93 2.44
N ALA A 131 -29.25 -7.34 1.95
CA ALA A 131 -29.37 -8.38 0.92
C ALA A 131 -28.77 -7.96 -0.43
N GLN A 132 -28.77 -6.66 -0.74
CA GLN A 132 -28.22 -6.09 -1.97
C GLN A 132 -26.73 -5.74 -1.86
N TYR A 133 -26.16 -5.73 -0.66
CA TYR A 133 -24.76 -5.35 -0.45
C TYR A 133 -23.84 -6.50 -0.89
N PRO A 134 -23.02 -6.32 -1.93
CA PRO A 134 -22.30 -7.43 -2.56
C PRO A 134 -20.99 -7.78 -1.85
N PHE A 135 -20.55 -6.96 -0.88
CA PHE A 135 -19.24 -7.08 -0.27
C PHE A 135 -19.29 -7.68 1.13
N GLN A 136 -18.27 -8.45 1.47
CA GLN A 136 -17.96 -8.95 2.80
C GLN A 136 -16.91 -8.03 3.41
N THR A 137 -17.32 -7.16 4.32
CA THR A 137 -16.43 -6.28 5.06
C THR A 137 -16.56 -6.55 6.55
N ILE A 138 -15.52 -6.20 7.31
CA ILE A 138 -15.57 -6.30 8.77
C ILE A 138 -16.72 -5.44 9.31
N ASP A 139 -16.87 -4.23 8.78
CA ASP A 139 -17.93 -3.31 9.20
C ASP A 139 -19.31 -3.84 8.84
N PHE A 140 -19.46 -4.65 7.79
CA PHE A 140 -20.75 -5.27 7.47
C PHE A 140 -21.21 -6.27 8.54
N TYR A 141 -20.29 -7.05 9.14
CA TYR A 141 -20.62 -7.88 10.31
C TYR A 141 -21.08 -7.00 11.50
N TYR A 142 -20.41 -5.87 11.72
CA TYR A 142 -20.80 -4.92 12.77
C TYR A 142 -22.19 -4.33 12.52
N GLU A 143 -22.50 -3.95 11.28
CA GLU A 143 -23.83 -3.43 10.92
C GLU A 143 -24.94 -4.48 11.08
N LYS A 144 -24.66 -5.74 10.77
CA LYS A 144 -25.59 -6.85 11.04
C LYS A 144 -25.80 -7.08 12.54
N TYR A 145 -24.72 -7.05 13.33
CA TYR A 145 -24.79 -7.11 14.79
C TYR A 145 -25.69 -6.00 15.35
N ARG A 146 -25.48 -4.76 14.92
CA ARG A 146 -26.28 -3.60 15.37
C ARG A 146 -27.74 -3.74 14.96
N TYR A 147 -28.00 -4.15 13.73
CA TYR A 147 -29.35 -4.37 13.25
C TYR A 147 -30.10 -5.39 14.09
N HIS A 148 -29.51 -6.56 14.36
CA HIS A 148 -30.14 -7.58 15.21
C HIS A 148 -30.26 -7.16 16.67
N SER A 149 -29.30 -6.40 17.20
CA SER A 149 -29.43 -5.77 18.51
C SER A 149 -30.64 -4.84 18.61
N MET A 150 -30.90 -4.04 17.57
CA MET A 150 -32.08 -3.18 17.51
C MET A 150 -33.38 -3.98 17.44
N LEU A 151 -33.42 -5.05 16.65
CA LEU A 151 -34.62 -5.89 16.54
C LEU A 151 -34.93 -6.64 17.84
N ASN A 152 -33.89 -7.14 18.51
CA ASN A 152 -34.02 -7.74 19.84
C ASN A 152 -34.56 -6.72 20.86
N GLN A 153 -34.08 -5.48 20.84
CA GLN A 153 -34.63 -4.42 21.69
C GLN A 153 -36.13 -4.17 21.39
N ILE A 154 -36.51 -4.06 20.11
CA ILE A 154 -37.91 -3.89 19.70
C ILE A 154 -38.78 -5.04 20.19
N HIS A 155 -38.25 -6.28 20.18
CA HIS A 155 -38.95 -7.45 20.71
C HIS A 155 -39.12 -7.37 22.23
N LEU A 156 -38.06 -7.06 22.97
CA LEU A 156 -38.09 -6.93 24.43
C LEU A 156 -39.06 -5.85 24.91
N ASP A 157 -39.20 -4.75 24.16
CA ASP A 157 -40.12 -3.66 24.49
C ASP A 157 -41.61 -4.09 24.43
N LYS A 158 -41.93 -5.19 23.72
CA LYS A 158 -43.26 -5.80 23.74
C LYS A 158 -43.56 -6.54 25.04
N LYS A 159 -42.56 -6.73 25.93
CA LYS A 159 -42.65 -7.44 27.22
C LYS A 159 -43.16 -8.88 27.09
N GLN A 160 -42.96 -9.51 25.95
CA GLN A 160 -43.34 -10.90 25.70
C GLN A 160 -42.14 -11.82 25.98
N ARG A 161 -42.34 -12.86 26.81
CA ARG A 161 -41.32 -13.88 27.10
C ARG A 161 -41.35 -14.98 26.03
N LEU A 162 -41.15 -14.59 24.78
CA LEU A 162 -41.10 -15.51 23.63
C LEU A 162 -39.69 -15.55 23.08
N TYR A 163 -39.33 -16.71 22.51
CA TYR A 163 -38.08 -16.89 21.76
C TYR A 163 -37.95 -15.83 20.67
N ASP A 164 -36.76 -15.23 20.58
CA ASP A 164 -36.40 -14.29 19.53
C ASP A 164 -35.09 -14.73 18.87
N VAL A 165 -35.18 -15.01 17.57
CA VAL A 165 -34.04 -15.41 16.75
C VAL A 165 -32.99 -14.30 16.65
N HIS A 166 -33.40 -13.03 16.81
CA HIS A 166 -32.49 -11.90 16.71
C HIS A 166 -31.47 -11.84 17.84
N LEU A 167 -31.74 -12.40 19.02
CA LEU A 167 -30.74 -12.51 20.07
C LEU A 167 -29.58 -13.44 19.65
N GLN A 168 -29.89 -14.60 19.06
CA GLN A 168 -28.87 -15.51 18.55
C GLN A 168 -28.10 -14.89 17.37
N TRP A 169 -28.81 -14.27 16.42
CA TRP A 169 -28.16 -13.61 15.30
C TRP A 169 -27.30 -12.42 15.74
N GLN A 170 -27.72 -11.66 16.75
CA GLN A 170 -26.89 -10.63 17.36
C GLN A 170 -25.57 -11.22 17.85
N ASN A 171 -25.60 -12.32 18.61
CA ASN A 171 -24.36 -12.99 19.07
C ASN A 171 -23.48 -13.44 17.89
N ASN A 172 -24.05 -14.17 16.93
CA ASN A 172 -23.26 -14.73 15.82
C ASN A 172 -22.56 -13.64 15.00
N GLN A 173 -23.22 -12.49 14.79
CA GLN A 173 -22.61 -11.37 14.06
C GLN A 173 -21.56 -10.62 14.88
N LEU A 174 -21.70 -10.58 16.21
CA LEU A 174 -20.65 -10.08 17.10
C LEU A 174 -19.40 -10.96 17.00
N ASP A 175 -19.57 -12.28 17.02
CA ASP A 175 -18.47 -13.24 16.89
C ASP A 175 -17.76 -13.08 15.53
N CYS A 176 -18.51 -12.98 14.44
CA CYS A 176 -17.94 -12.75 13.10
C CYS A 176 -17.16 -11.42 13.01
N PHE A 177 -17.73 -10.34 13.54
CA PHE A 177 -17.06 -9.04 13.59
C PHE A 177 -15.75 -9.11 14.38
N TYR A 178 -15.80 -9.68 15.58
CA TYR A 178 -14.65 -9.81 16.46
C TYR A 178 -13.56 -10.67 15.81
N LEU A 179 -13.90 -11.85 15.30
CA LEU A 179 -12.98 -12.76 14.62
C LEU A 179 -12.29 -12.07 13.44
N ALA A 180 -13.07 -11.50 12.52
CA ALA A 180 -12.52 -10.88 11.31
C ALA A 180 -11.58 -9.72 11.67
N LYS A 181 -11.97 -8.86 12.63
CA LYS A 181 -11.13 -7.76 13.10
C LYS A 181 -9.87 -8.25 13.81
N LYS A 182 -10.00 -9.24 14.69
CA LYS A 182 -8.90 -9.78 15.49
C LYS A 182 -7.87 -10.49 14.61
N LEU A 183 -8.32 -11.30 13.65
CA LEU A 183 -7.43 -11.98 12.70
C LEU A 183 -6.69 -10.98 11.82
N LYS A 184 -7.37 -9.95 11.28
CA LYS A 184 -6.73 -8.90 10.48
C LYS A 184 -5.62 -8.20 11.26
N ILE A 185 -5.91 -7.75 12.49
CA ILE A 185 -4.91 -7.12 13.36
C ILE A 185 -3.75 -8.08 13.68
N ALA A 186 -4.05 -9.36 13.95
CA ALA A 186 -3.01 -10.36 14.21
C ALA A 186 -2.10 -10.59 12.99
N CYS A 187 -2.66 -10.60 11.78
CA CYS A 187 -1.89 -10.66 10.54
C CYS A 187 -0.98 -9.43 10.38
N ASP A 188 -1.51 -8.22 10.63
CA ASP A 188 -0.74 -6.97 10.52
C ASP A 188 0.42 -6.97 11.52
N MET A 189 0.15 -7.37 12.77
CA MET A 189 1.14 -7.47 13.85
C MET A 189 2.23 -8.48 13.49
N LEU A 190 1.87 -9.69 13.07
CA LEU A 190 2.82 -10.74 12.76
C LEU A 190 3.65 -10.41 11.51
N SER A 191 3.02 -9.83 10.48
CA SER A 191 3.73 -9.35 9.29
C SER A 191 4.78 -8.30 9.64
N ARG A 192 4.43 -7.31 10.47
CA ARG A 192 5.39 -6.29 10.94
C ARG A 192 6.49 -6.87 11.82
N ASN A 193 6.17 -7.85 12.68
CA ASN A 193 7.19 -8.54 13.47
C ASN A 193 8.23 -9.24 12.59
N ILE A 194 7.79 -9.87 11.49
CA ILE A 194 8.69 -10.53 10.54
C ILE A 194 9.61 -9.51 9.84
N VAL A 195 9.10 -8.33 9.49
CA VAL A 195 9.85 -7.36 8.66
C VAL A 195 10.71 -6.40 9.49
N ILE A 196 10.17 -5.87 10.59
CA ILE A 196 10.81 -4.80 11.37
C ILE A 196 11.09 -5.17 12.84
N GLN A 197 10.85 -6.43 13.25
CA GLN A 197 11.11 -6.92 14.61
C GLN A 197 10.43 -6.07 15.70
N ALA A 198 9.20 -5.61 15.45
CA ALA A 198 8.47 -4.69 16.32
C ALA A 198 7.93 -5.33 17.62
N ASN A 199 8.08 -6.65 17.80
CA ASN A 199 7.67 -7.41 19.00
C ASN A 199 6.21 -7.19 19.44
N TYR A 200 5.28 -7.07 18.49
CA TYR A 200 3.85 -7.02 18.79
C TYR A 200 3.31 -8.37 19.26
N GLU A 201 2.36 -8.36 20.20
CA GLU A 201 1.75 -9.57 20.75
C GLU A 201 0.23 -9.60 20.52
N ALA A 202 -0.23 -10.62 19.78
CA ALA A 202 -1.64 -10.85 19.51
C ALA A 202 -2.26 -11.77 20.57
N HIS A 203 -2.61 -11.21 21.74
CA HIS A 203 -3.25 -11.96 22.84
C HIS A 203 -4.52 -12.72 22.40
N TYR A 204 -4.76 -13.90 22.99
CA TYR A 204 -5.91 -14.79 22.73
C TYR A 204 -6.01 -15.34 21.29
N ILE A 205 -5.01 -15.15 20.43
CA ILE A 205 -5.09 -15.65 19.06
C ILE A 205 -5.11 -17.18 19.01
N ALA A 206 -4.37 -17.85 19.91
CA ALA A 206 -4.29 -19.31 19.95
C ALA A 206 -5.65 -19.97 20.21
N ASP A 207 -6.41 -19.48 21.20
CA ASP A 207 -7.74 -20.02 21.53
C ASP A 207 -8.74 -19.82 20.38
N LEU A 208 -8.64 -18.69 19.67
CA LEU A 208 -9.48 -18.42 18.50
C LEU A 208 -9.16 -19.36 17.34
N LEU A 209 -7.88 -19.68 17.13
CA LEU A 209 -7.49 -20.66 16.11
C LEU A 209 -8.06 -22.04 16.39
N VAL A 210 -8.05 -22.47 17.67
CA VAL A 210 -8.68 -23.74 18.08
C VAL A 210 -10.16 -23.75 17.74
N TRP A 211 -10.87 -22.64 18.00
CA TRP A 211 -12.28 -22.55 17.67
C TRP A 211 -12.57 -22.56 16.16
N LEU A 212 -11.75 -21.87 15.35
CA LEU A 212 -11.87 -21.85 13.89
C LEU A 212 -11.55 -23.21 13.24
N GLU A 213 -10.82 -24.07 13.93
CA GLU A 213 -10.47 -25.43 13.48
C GLU A 213 -11.46 -26.49 13.98
N ALA A 214 -12.45 -26.11 14.79
CA ALA A 214 -13.49 -27.01 15.25
C ALA A 214 -14.60 -27.19 14.19
N ASP A 215 -15.19 -28.39 14.14
CA ASP A 215 -16.28 -28.72 13.20
C ASP A 215 -17.55 -27.85 13.35
N SER A 216 -17.66 -27.10 14.46
CA SER A 216 -18.81 -26.23 14.74
C SER A 216 -18.77 -24.89 14.02
N PHE A 217 -17.65 -24.51 13.38
CA PHE A 217 -17.52 -23.25 12.66
C PHE A 217 -17.15 -23.51 11.19
N ASP A 218 -18.09 -23.27 10.27
CA ASP A 218 -17.83 -23.42 8.85
C ASP A 218 -17.17 -22.16 8.26
N LEU A 219 -15.85 -22.24 8.05
CA LEU A 219 -15.07 -21.19 7.40
C LEU A 219 -15.57 -20.86 5.98
N ALA A 220 -16.18 -21.81 5.26
CA ALA A 220 -16.66 -21.59 3.90
C ALA A 220 -17.86 -20.61 3.86
N GLU A 221 -18.66 -20.56 4.93
CA GLU A 221 -19.75 -19.59 5.07
C GLU A 221 -19.24 -18.16 5.38
N HIS A 222 -17.97 -18.04 5.80
CA HIS A 222 -17.36 -16.77 6.20
C HIS A 222 -16.07 -16.45 5.42
N PRO A 223 -16.17 -16.13 4.10
CA PRO A 223 -15.03 -15.91 3.21
C PRO A 223 -13.92 -15.00 3.75
N LEU A 224 -14.28 -13.85 4.34
CA LEU A 224 -13.31 -12.90 4.87
C LEU A 224 -12.51 -13.47 6.06
N ILE A 225 -13.19 -14.18 6.96
CA ILE A 225 -12.57 -14.84 8.11
C ILE A 225 -11.65 -15.95 7.62
N HIS A 226 -12.11 -16.75 6.66
CA HIS A 226 -11.34 -17.83 6.05
C HIS A 226 -10.04 -17.35 5.42
N VAL A 227 -10.09 -16.27 4.63
CA VAL A 227 -8.89 -15.69 4.02
C VAL A 227 -7.92 -15.20 5.09
N TYR A 228 -8.38 -14.44 6.09
CA TYR A 228 -7.48 -13.95 7.14
C TYR A 228 -6.90 -15.04 8.04
N TYR A 229 -7.69 -16.06 8.36
CA TYR A 229 -7.19 -17.27 9.03
C TYR A 229 -6.07 -17.91 8.20
N GLN A 230 -6.29 -18.05 6.88
CA GLN A 230 -5.29 -18.64 6.00
C GLN A 230 -4.02 -17.77 5.89
N ILE A 231 -4.15 -16.44 5.83
CA ILE A 231 -3.03 -15.50 5.89
C ILE A 231 -2.21 -15.74 7.17
N LEU A 232 -2.88 -15.82 8.32
CA LEU A 232 -2.20 -16.05 9.59
C LEU A 232 -1.38 -17.35 9.58
N LYS A 233 -1.91 -18.44 9.01
CA LYS A 233 -1.15 -19.70 8.82
C LYS A 233 0.08 -19.53 7.92
N THR A 234 -0.03 -18.75 6.84
CA THR A 234 1.12 -18.48 5.95
C THR A 234 2.22 -17.69 6.66
N LEU A 235 1.84 -16.80 7.58
CA LEU A 235 2.77 -16.00 8.37
C LEU A 235 3.44 -16.82 9.47
N GLN A 236 2.73 -17.75 10.12
CA GLN A 236 3.26 -18.57 11.20
C GLN A 236 4.24 -19.65 10.70
N ASN A 237 3.86 -20.41 9.65
CA ASN A 237 4.57 -21.64 9.29
C ASN A 237 5.35 -21.54 7.97
N SER A 238 5.17 -20.46 7.20
CA SER A 238 5.81 -20.26 5.88
C SER A 238 5.73 -21.47 4.93
N ALA A 239 4.68 -22.29 5.06
CA ALA A 239 4.51 -23.53 4.30
C ALA A 239 3.92 -23.26 2.90
N ASP A 240 4.42 -23.96 1.89
CA ASP A 240 3.98 -23.83 0.50
C ASP A 240 2.49 -24.20 0.33
N SER A 241 2.02 -25.24 1.03
CA SER A 241 0.60 -25.64 1.01
C SER A 241 -0.33 -24.54 1.55
N ALA A 242 0.09 -23.83 2.60
CA ALA A 242 -0.68 -22.73 3.15
C ALA A 242 -0.80 -21.57 2.16
N TYR A 243 0.28 -21.28 1.41
CA TYR A 243 0.26 -20.25 0.38
C TYR A 243 -0.63 -20.62 -0.81
N GLN A 244 -0.56 -21.87 -1.29
CA GLN A 244 -1.44 -22.32 -2.37
C GLN A 244 -2.92 -22.20 -1.97
N LYS A 245 -3.25 -22.58 -0.73
CA LYS A 245 -4.61 -22.40 -0.24
C LYS A 245 -5.02 -20.92 -0.17
N LEU A 246 -4.13 -20.03 0.27
CA LEU A 246 -4.41 -18.59 0.29
C LEU A 246 -4.73 -18.08 -1.12
N LYS A 247 -3.93 -18.46 -2.11
CA LYS A 247 -4.12 -18.07 -3.51
C LYS A 247 -5.49 -18.51 -4.05
N GLU A 248 -5.85 -19.78 -3.82
CA GLU A 248 -7.17 -20.31 -4.19
C GLU A 248 -8.32 -19.51 -3.56
N LEU A 249 -8.21 -19.19 -2.26
CA LEU A 249 -9.25 -18.45 -1.54
C LEU A 249 -9.39 -17.01 -2.05
N ILE A 250 -8.27 -16.31 -2.29
CA ILE A 250 -8.29 -14.95 -2.87
C ILE A 250 -8.97 -14.98 -4.24
N GLU A 251 -8.62 -15.92 -5.10
CA GLU A 251 -9.21 -16.04 -6.44
C GLU A 251 -10.72 -16.32 -6.35
N THR A 252 -11.10 -17.32 -5.56
CA THR A 252 -12.49 -17.76 -5.34
C THR A 252 -13.37 -16.64 -4.81
N TYR A 253 -12.89 -15.88 -3.83
CA TYR A 253 -13.68 -14.87 -3.13
C TYR A 253 -13.43 -13.44 -3.61
N SER A 254 -12.58 -13.21 -4.62
CA SER A 254 -12.18 -11.86 -5.05
C SER A 254 -13.32 -10.89 -5.33
N LYS A 255 -14.46 -11.38 -5.83
CA LYS A 255 -15.65 -10.55 -6.14
C LYS A 255 -16.43 -10.10 -4.89
N LEU A 256 -16.17 -10.73 -3.75
CA LEU A 256 -16.83 -10.43 -2.48
C LEU A 256 -16.08 -9.35 -1.68
N PHE A 257 -14.92 -8.90 -2.12
CA PHE A 257 -14.10 -7.94 -1.37
C PHE A 257 -14.10 -6.57 -2.04
N LEU A 258 -14.00 -5.53 -1.21
CA LEU A 258 -13.73 -4.18 -1.69
C LEU A 258 -12.32 -4.13 -2.32
N PRO A 259 -12.07 -3.26 -3.30
CA PRO A 259 -10.76 -3.14 -3.96
C PRO A 259 -9.59 -2.95 -2.99
N GLU A 260 -9.77 -2.12 -1.96
CA GLU A 260 -8.73 -1.82 -0.97
C GLU A 260 -8.43 -3.04 -0.09
N GLU A 261 -9.47 -3.80 0.25
CA GLU A 261 -9.32 -5.05 1.01
C GLU A 261 -8.61 -6.09 0.15
N LEU A 262 -9.04 -6.27 -1.11
CA LEU A 262 -8.44 -7.22 -2.03
C LEU A 262 -6.96 -6.91 -2.32
N LEU A 263 -6.61 -5.63 -2.46
CA LEU A 263 -5.23 -5.17 -2.59
C LEU A 263 -4.38 -5.63 -1.40
N LEU A 264 -4.86 -5.39 -0.17
CA LEU A 264 -4.17 -5.82 1.04
C LEU A 264 -3.99 -7.34 1.11
N LEU A 265 -4.99 -8.14 0.69
CA LEU A 265 -4.87 -9.60 0.65
C LEU A 265 -3.79 -10.05 -0.33
N TYR A 266 -3.68 -9.40 -1.49
CA TYR A 266 -2.60 -9.66 -2.44
C TYR A 266 -1.23 -9.26 -1.88
N ASP A 267 -1.13 -8.16 -1.14
CA ASP A 267 0.13 -7.73 -0.53
C ASP A 267 0.64 -8.78 0.49
N TYR A 268 -0.25 -9.46 1.21
CA TYR A 268 0.14 -10.59 2.06
C TYR A 268 0.73 -11.76 1.25
N ALA A 269 0.11 -12.12 0.13
CA ALA A 269 0.58 -13.17 -0.76
C ALA A 269 1.91 -12.81 -1.45
N GLU A 270 2.07 -11.56 -1.86
CA GLU A 270 3.32 -11.01 -2.41
C GLU A 270 4.45 -11.06 -1.39
N ASN A 271 4.19 -10.63 -0.16
CA ASN A 271 5.18 -10.66 0.92
C ASN A 271 5.63 -12.10 1.23
N PHE A 272 4.73 -13.09 1.14
CA PHE A 272 5.13 -14.49 1.22
C PHE A 272 6.10 -14.88 0.09
N CYS A 273 5.78 -14.51 -1.14
CA CYS A 273 6.64 -14.77 -2.31
C CYS A 273 8.01 -14.10 -2.15
N ILE A 274 8.05 -12.84 -1.72
CA ILE A 274 9.29 -12.09 -1.47
C ILE A 274 10.15 -12.81 -0.43
N ARG A 275 9.58 -13.30 0.68
CA ARG A 275 10.33 -14.07 1.68
C ARG A 275 10.96 -15.33 1.08
N LYS A 276 10.21 -16.07 0.25
CA LYS A 276 10.73 -17.27 -0.44
C LYS A 276 11.85 -16.92 -1.42
N ILE A 277 11.69 -15.86 -2.21
CA ILE A 277 12.70 -15.36 -3.15
C ILE A 277 13.97 -14.94 -2.42
N ASN A 278 13.86 -14.18 -1.32
CA ASN A 278 15.00 -13.74 -0.52
C ASN A 278 15.74 -14.91 0.14
N ASN A 279 15.06 -16.05 0.37
CA ASN A 279 15.65 -17.30 0.82
C ASN A 279 16.23 -18.17 -0.33
N GLY A 280 16.35 -17.61 -1.54
CA GLY A 280 16.94 -18.27 -2.71
C GLY A 280 15.98 -19.18 -3.49
N ILE A 281 14.69 -19.22 -3.15
CA ILE A 281 13.71 -20.09 -3.82
C ILE A 281 13.10 -19.35 -5.01
N THR A 282 13.85 -19.27 -6.11
CA THR A 282 13.55 -18.44 -7.29
C THR A 282 12.26 -18.80 -8.02
N ARG A 283 11.72 -20.03 -7.88
CA ARG A 283 10.43 -20.42 -8.51
C ARG A 283 9.27 -19.49 -8.12
N TYR A 284 9.36 -18.83 -6.97
CA TYR A 284 8.35 -17.89 -6.49
C TYR A 284 8.29 -16.57 -7.28
N TYR A 285 9.28 -16.26 -8.13
CA TYR A 285 9.15 -15.14 -9.07
C TYR A 285 7.96 -15.31 -10.02
N LYS A 286 7.64 -16.56 -10.43
CA LYS A 286 6.49 -16.85 -11.28
C LYS A 286 5.16 -16.58 -10.57
N GLU A 287 5.08 -16.99 -9.32
CA GLU A 287 3.91 -16.74 -8.47
C GLU A 287 3.73 -15.23 -8.21
N PHE A 288 4.81 -14.55 -7.86
CA PHE A 288 4.84 -13.10 -7.65
C PHE A 288 4.38 -12.31 -8.89
N LEU A 289 4.88 -12.68 -10.08
CA LEU A 289 4.44 -12.06 -11.34
C LEU A 289 2.97 -12.35 -11.64
N THR A 290 2.48 -13.55 -11.32
CA THR A 290 1.08 -13.93 -11.52
C THR A 290 0.15 -13.06 -10.67
N ILE A 291 0.52 -12.80 -9.41
CA ILE A 291 -0.23 -11.88 -8.53
C ILE A 291 -0.29 -10.48 -9.15
N TYR A 292 0.84 -9.93 -9.59
CA TYR A 292 0.85 -8.60 -10.22
C TYR A 292 -0.01 -8.52 -11.48
N LYS A 293 0.01 -9.56 -12.33
CA LYS A 293 -0.87 -9.64 -13.51
C LYS A 293 -2.35 -9.56 -13.10
N GLN A 294 -2.75 -10.26 -12.03
CA GLN A 294 -4.11 -10.18 -11.50
C GLN A 294 -4.45 -8.79 -10.92
N LYS A 295 -3.53 -8.17 -10.17
CA LYS A 295 -3.73 -6.81 -9.64
C LYS A 295 -3.88 -5.77 -10.76
N LEU A 296 -3.11 -5.91 -11.84
CA LEU A 296 -3.21 -5.05 -13.03
C LEU A 296 -4.54 -5.22 -13.75
N GLU A 297 -4.98 -6.47 -13.99
CA GLU A 297 -6.26 -6.78 -14.64
C GLU A 297 -7.44 -6.19 -13.85
N LYS A 298 -7.38 -6.29 -12.52
CA LYS A 298 -8.40 -5.75 -11.60
C LYS A 298 -8.24 -4.25 -11.30
N GLN A 299 -7.27 -3.57 -11.91
CA GLN A 299 -6.98 -2.14 -11.72
C GLN A 299 -6.72 -1.73 -10.26
N LEU A 300 -6.11 -2.61 -9.46
CA LEU A 300 -5.90 -2.41 -8.02
C LEU A 300 -4.64 -1.60 -7.68
N LEU A 301 -3.71 -1.45 -8.64
CA LEU A 301 -2.39 -0.87 -8.38
C LEU A 301 -2.31 0.66 -8.53
N LEU A 302 -3.40 1.33 -8.89
CA LEU A 302 -3.35 2.77 -9.15
C LEU A 302 -3.58 3.57 -7.86
N GLU A 303 -2.58 4.34 -7.46
CA GLU A 303 -2.65 5.33 -6.39
C GLU A 303 -2.82 6.73 -7.01
N ASP A 304 -3.92 7.42 -6.69
CA ASP A 304 -4.29 8.71 -7.32
C ASP A 304 -4.32 8.65 -8.86
N GLY A 305 -4.64 7.49 -9.44
CA GLY A 305 -4.64 7.27 -10.89
C GLY A 305 -3.27 6.94 -11.49
N TYR A 306 -2.22 6.83 -10.68
CA TYR A 306 -0.86 6.50 -11.12
C TYR A 306 -0.38 5.16 -10.57
N LEU A 307 0.39 4.43 -11.36
CA LEU A 307 1.08 3.23 -10.94
C LEU A 307 2.31 3.60 -10.10
N PRO A 308 2.47 3.07 -8.87
CA PRO A 308 3.65 3.29 -8.07
C PRO A 308 4.93 2.81 -8.78
N GLU A 309 5.97 3.63 -8.68
CA GLU A 309 7.27 3.36 -9.28
C GLU A 309 7.89 2.05 -8.76
N SER A 310 7.69 1.75 -7.48
CA SER A 310 8.13 0.50 -6.85
C SER A 310 7.48 -0.72 -7.48
N ASP A 311 6.16 -0.69 -7.73
CA ASP A 311 5.44 -1.79 -8.35
C ASP A 311 5.86 -1.97 -9.80
N TYR A 312 5.98 -0.87 -10.55
CA TYR A 312 6.49 -0.91 -11.92
C TYR A 312 7.86 -1.60 -12.01
N LYS A 313 8.78 -1.24 -11.11
CA LYS A 313 10.11 -1.89 -11.01
C LYS A 313 10.04 -3.35 -10.60
N ASN A 314 9.21 -3.69 -9.63
CA ASN A 314 9.05 -5.07 -9.15
C ASN A 314 8.48 -5.98 -10.24
N ILE A 315 7.49 -5.50 -10.98
CA ILE A 315 6.87 -6.21 -12.11
C ILE A 315 7.89 -6.51 -13.18
N VAL A 316 8.68 -5.52 -13.59
CA VAL A 316 9.73 -5.71 -14.61
C VAL A 316 10.80 -6.68 -14.12
N THR A 317 11.24 -6.54 -12.86
CA THR A 317 12.20 -7.46 -12.25
C THR A 317 11.67 -8.90 -12.25
N ALA A 318 10.41 -9.12 -11.87
CA ALA A 318 9.79 -10.44 -11.88
C ALA A 318 9.61 -10.98 -13.31
N GLY A 319 9.23 -10.11 -14.25
CA GLY A 319 9.11 -10.42 -15.68
C GLY A 319 10.40 -10.94 -16.29
N VAL A 320 11.51 -10.22 -16.10
CA VAL A 320 12.82 -10.66 -16.61
C VAL A 320 13.32 -11.92 -15.92
N ARG A 321 13.11 -12.06 -14.60
CA ARG A 321 13.53 -13.26 -13.84
C ARG A 321 12.76 -14.52 -14.22
N THR A 322 11.51 -14.36 -14.67
CA THR A 322 10.68 -15.46 -15.18
C THR A 322 10.86 -15.70 -16.67
N LYS A 323 11.68 -14.88 -17.35
CA LYS A 323 11.92 -14.90 -18.81
C LYS A 323 10.65 -14.68 -19.64
N ASP A 324 9.63 -14.04 -19.07
CA ASP A 324 8.40 -13.67 -19.79
C ASP A 324 8.63 -12.35 -20.55
N TYR A 325 9.59 -12.37 -21.48
CA TYR A 325 10.15 -11.16 -22.08
C TYR A 325 9.11 -10.39 -22.91
N GLN A 326 8.34 -11.09 -23.75
CA GLN A 326 7.31 -10.46 -24.59
C GLN A 326 6.28 -9.70 -23.75
N TRP A 327 5.79 -10.32 -22.66
CA TRP A 327 4.86 -9.65 -21.77
C TRP A 327 5.52 -8.46 -21.04
N THR A 328 6.77 -8.63 -20.59
CA THR A 328 7.51 -7.61 -19.84
C THR A 328 7.76 -6.36 -20.67
N GLU A 329 8.18 -6.53 -21.92
CA GLU A 329 8.37 -5.42 -22.87
C GLU A 329 7.05 -4.68 -23.11
N ALA A 330 5.97 -5.41 -23.41
CA ALA A 330 4.65 -4.84 -23.59
C ALA A 330 4.19 -4.06 -22.34
N PHE A 331 4.41 -4.61 -21.15
CA PHE A 331 4.10 -3.95 -19.88
C PHE A 331 4.85 -2.62 -19.73
N ILE A 332 6.16 -2.60 -20.00
CA ILE A 332 7.01 -1.41 -19.90
C ILE A 332 6.47 -0.27 -20.78
N HIS A 333 6.21 -0.57 -22.05
CA HIS A 333 5.76 0.46 -23.00
C HIS A 333 4.33 0.91 -22.73
N GLN A 334 3.41 0.00 -22.42
CA GLN A 334 1.99 0.32 -22.23
C GLN A 334 1.73 1.09 -20.93
N ASN A 335 2.52 0.86 -19.88
CA ASN A 335 2.28 1.46 -18.57
C ASN A 335 3.15 2.69 -18.29
N LYS A 336 4.04 3.09 -19.21
CA LYS A 336 4.83 4.34 -19.10
C LYS A 336 3.98 5.54 -18.70
N LYS A 337 2.88 5.80 -19.42
CA LYS A 337 1.99 6.94 -19.18
C LYS A 337 1.16 6.84 -17.89
N LYS A 338 1.21 5.69 -17.20
CA LYS A 338 0.55 5.51 -15.90
C LYS A 338 1.49 5.86 -14.75
N LEU A 339 2.77 6.11 -14.99
CA LEU A 339 3.68 6.62 -13.97
C LEU A 339 3.43 8.12 -13.74
N ARG A 340 3.79 8.60 -12.54
CA ARG A 340 3.72 10.03 -12.25
C ARG A 340 4.67 10.81 -13.17
N PRO A 341 4.28 11.97 -13.73
CA PRO A 341 5.08 12.70 -14.71
C PRO A 341 6.51 13.02 -14.25
N GLU A 342 6.70 13.24 -12.94
CA GLU A 342 7.98 13.63 -12.34
C GLU A 342 9.02 12.50 -12.38
N VAL A 343 8.59 11.24 -12.35
CA VAL A 343 9.47 10.06 -12.33
C VAL A 343 9.39 9.23 -13.61
N GLN A 344 8.42 9.52 -14.49
CA GLN A 344 8.06 8.72 -15.65
C GLN A 344 9.25 8.33 -16.52
N GLU A 345 10.03 9.30 -17.00
CA GLU A 345 11.15 9.02 -17.92
C GLU A 345 12.26 8.22 -17.23
N ASN A 346 12.59 8.57 -15.98
CA ASN A 346 13.66 7.91 -15.24
C ASN A 346 13.31 6.44 -14.94
N ALA A 347 12.10 6.19 -14.44
CA ALA A 347 11.60 4.85 -14.17
C ALA A 347 11.47 4.02 -15.46
N PHE A 348 11.00 4.61 -16.54
CA PHE A 348 10.89 3.94 -17.83
C PHE A 348 12.27 3.52 -18.36
N ASN A 349 13.23 4.45 -18.45
CA ASN A 349 14.57 4.17 -18.97
C ASN A 349 15.33 3.15 -18.13
N TYR A 350 15.26 3.24 -16.80
CA TYR A 350 15.86 2.24 -15.92
C TYR A 350 15.32 0.84 -16.16
N ASN A 351 14.00 0.69 -16.21
CA ASN A 351 13.37 -0.62 -16.37
C ASN A 351 13.56 -1.19 -17.78
N LEU A 352 13.60 -0.34 -18.81
CA LEU A 352 13.94 -0.76 -20.16
C LEU A 352 15.42 -1.20 -20.26
N ALA A 353 16.34 -0.54 -19.54
CA ALA A 353 17.72 -1.00 -19.44
C ALA A 353 17.84 -2.36 -18.72
N VAL A 354 17.05 -2.59 -17.66
CA VAL A 354 16.97 -3.90 -16.98
C VAL A 354 16.49 -4.98 -17.96
N PHE A 355 15.49 -4.66 -18.78
CA PHE A 355 14.98 -5.55 -19.81
C PHE A 355 16.05 -5.89 -20.86
N TYR A 356 16.69 -4.88 -21.46
CA TYR A 356 17.74 -5.06 -22.45
C TYR A 356 18.96 -5.81 -21.91
N TYR A 357 19.35 -5.57 -20.65
CA TYR A 357 20.38 -6.39 -20.00
C TYR A 357 19.97 -7.86 -19.95
N ALA A 358 18.73 -8.15 -19.55
CA ALA A 358 18.23 -9.52 -19.45
C ALA A 358 18.03 -10.22 -20.80
N THR A 359 17.86 -9.47 -21.89
CA THR A 359 17.81 -9.97 -23.28
C THR A 359 19.15 -9.92 -24.00
N GLN A 360 20.23 -9.56 -23.30
CA GLN A 360 21.61 -9.45 -23.81
C GLN A 360 21.84 -8.34 -24.84
N GLU A 361 20.94 -7.34 -24.91
CA GLU A 361 21.08 -6.14 -25.72
C GLU A 361 21.92 -5.08 -24.99
N TYR A 362 23.19 -5.42 -24.73
CA TYR A 362 24.07 -4.66 -23.83
C TYR A 362 24.32 -3.22 -24.26
N SER A 363 24.47 -2.94 -25.57
CA SER A 363 24.69 -1.58 -26.07
C SER A 363 23.50 -0.67 -25.75
N ALA A 364 22.29 -1.13 -26.07
CA ALA A 364 21.06 -0.38 -25.81
C ALA A 364 20.83 -0.17 -24.31
N ALA A 365 21.14 -1.18 -23.48
CA ALA A 365 21.10 -1.06 -22.03
C ALA A 365 22.07 0.04 -21.53
N LEU A 366 23.33 0.05 -21.98
CA LEU A 366 24.33 1.05 -21.59
C LEU A 366 23.90 2.48 -21.98
N GLU A 367 23.39 2.67 -23.19
CA GLU A 367 22.90 3.98 -23.65
C GLU A 367 21.79 4.52 -22.74
N LEU A 368 20.81 3.69 -22.38
CA LEU A 368 19.75 4.08 -21.46
C LEU A 368 20.29 4.39 -20.06
N LEU A 369 21.22 3.58 -19.56
CA LEU A 369 21.80 3.76 -18.22
C LEU A 369 22.55 5.09 -18.06
N LEU A 370 23.03 5.70 -19.16
CA LEU A 370 23.65 7.04 -19.15
C LEU A 370 22.62 8.17 -18.94
N THR A 371 21.35 7.95 -19.28
CA THR A 371 20.28 8.94 -19.16
C THR A 371 19.61 8.99 -17.79
N ILE A 372 19.91 8.01 -16.92
CA ILE A 372 19.23 7.83 -15.63
C ILE A 372 19.66 8.91 -14.64
N LEU A 373 18.67 9.59 -14.08
CA LEU A 373 18.84 10.53 -12.98
C LEU A 373 18.89 9.75 -11.66
N PHE A 374 19.96 9.95 -10.88
CA PHE A 374 20.11 9.34 -9.55
C PHE A 374 19.30 10.10 -8.48
N THR A 375 18.00 10.26 -8.70
CA THR A 375 17.06 10.92 -7.77
C THR A 375 16.86 10.09 -6.50
N ASP A 376 16.84 8.76 -6.63
CA ASP A 376 16.86 7.80 -5.53
C ASP A 376 18.11 6.92 -5.61
N ILE A 377 18.70 6.62 -4.46
CA ILE A 377 19.92 5.80 -4.38
C ILE A 377 19.75 4.40 -4.97
N SER A 378 18.55 3.83 -4.90
CA SER A 378 18.22 2.51 -5.44
C SER A 378 18.35 2.48 -6.96
N TYR A 379 18.05 3.57 -7.67
CA TYR A 379 18.32 3.69 -9.10
C TYR A 379 19.81 3.77 -9.38
N GLY A 380 20.55 4.59 -8.62
CA GLY A 380 21.99 4.69 -8.84
C GLY A 380 22.75 3.40 -8.52
N VAL A 381 22.36 2.69 -7.47
CA VAL A 381 22.92 1.36 -7.16
C VAL A 381 22.53 0.36 -8.24
N GLY A 382 21.25 0.29 -8.61
CA GLY A 382 20.77 -0.65 -9.63
C GLY A 382 21.44 -0.43 -10.99
N ALA A 383 21.49 0.83 -11.46
CA ALA A 383 22.06 1.19 -12.74
C ALA A 383 23.55 0.85 -12.80
N LYS A 384 24.31 1.20 -11.75
CA LYS A 384 25.73 0.88 -11.67
C LYS A 384 25.99 -0.63 -11.54
N THR A 385 25.11 -1.37 -10.87
CA THR A 385 25.18 -2.83 -10.84
C THR A 385 25.00 -3.41 -12.24
N ILE A 386 23.99 -2.96 -13.01
CA ILE A 386 23.77 -3.44 -14.38
C ILE A 386 24.95 -3.08 -15.28
N GLN A 387 25.44 -1.83 -15.24
CA GLN A 387 26.64 -1.42 -16.00
C GLN A 387 27.85 -2.30 -15.66
N LEU A 388 28.06 -2.59 -14.37
CA LEU A 388 29.14 -3.46 -13.89
C LEU A 388 29.00 -4.89 -14.40
N GLN A 389 27.77 -5.42 -14.45
CA GLN A 389 27.51 -6.74 -15.02
C GLN A 389 27.78 -6.74 -16.53
N ILE A 390 27.28 -5.74 -17.26
CA ILE A 390 27.50 -5.61 -18.72
C ILE A 390 29.00 -5.57 -19.05
N TYR A 391 29.79 -4.73 -18.38
CA TYR A 391 31.24 -4.67 -18.63
C TYR A 391 31.94 -6.01 -18.35
N TYR A 392 31.47 -6.77 -17.36
CA TYR A 392 32.01 -8.09 -17.10
C TYR A 392 31.68 -9.10 -18.23
N GLU A 393 30.44 -9.09 -18.73
CA GLU A 393 29.99 -9.96 -19.83
C GLU A 393 30.72 -9.62 -21.14
N LEU A 394 30.90 -8.33 -21.44
CA LEU A 394 31.66 -7.85 -22.60
C LEU A 394 33.18 -8.00 -22.45
N GLN A 395 33.66 -8.45 -21.29
CA GLN A 395 35.09 -8.55 -20.95
C GLN A 395 35.86 -7.22 -20.97
N GLU A 396 35.16 -6.09 -20.79
CA GLU A 396 35.74 -4.75 -20.70
C GLU A 396 36.29 -4.48 -19.29
N MET A 397 37.44 -5.07 -18.98
CA MET A 397 37.99 -5.08 -17.61
C MET A 397 38.41 -3.71 -17.09
N GLU A 398 38.95 -2.83 -17.94
CA GLU A 398 39.38 -1.50 -17.53
C GLU A 398 38.18 -0.59 -17.16
N PRO A 399 37.14 -0.43 -18.03
CA PRO A 399 35.89 0.23 -17.65
C PRO A 399 35.25 -0.37 -16.39
N LEU A 400 35.26 -1.70 -16.26
CA LEU A 400 34.75 -2.40 -15.08
C LEU A 400 35.47 -1.99 -13.79
N ILE A 401 36.81 -1.98 -13.78
CA ILE A 401 37.60 -1.61 -12.60
C ILE A 401 37.38 -0.13 -12.24
N ASN A 402 37.33 0.76 -13.23
CA ASN A 402 37.06 2.18 -13.03
C ASN A 402 35.65 2.41 -12.46
N LEU A 403 34.64 1.70 -12.97
CA LEU A 403 33.29 1.75 -12.45
C LEU A 403 33.22 1.25 -11.00
N ILE A 404 33.91 0.16 -10.66
CA ILE A 404 33.93 -0.36 -9.28
C ILE A 404 34.43 0.70 -8.30
N ASP A 405 35.50 1.43 -8.63
CA ASP A 405 36.08 2.42 -7.74
C ASP A 405 35.18 3.65 -7.57
N THR A 406 34.53 4.12 -8.64
CA THR A 406 33.55 5.21 -8.55
C THR A 406 32.25 4.77 -7.85
N PHE A 407 31.80 3.54 -8.07
CA PHE A 407 30.62 2.97 -7.41
C PHE A 407 30.85 2.80 -5.90
N ARG A 408 32.05 2.39 -5.49
CA ARG A 408 32.42 2.33 -4.07
C ARG A 408 32.28 3.69 -3.38
N LEU A 409 32.79 4.75 -4.00
CA LEU A 409 32.67 6.12 -3.48
C LEU A 409 31.21 6.59 -3.44
N TYR A 410 30.43 6.25 -4.46
CA TYR A 410 29.00 6.57 -4.52
C TYR A 410 28.22 5.97 -3.33
N VAL A 411 28.43 4.67 -3.03
CA VAL A 411 27.79 3.98 -1.89
C VAL A 411 28.21 4.58 -0.55
N LEU A 412 29.50 4.90 -0.38
CA LEU A 412 30.02 5.47 0.87
C LEU A 412 29.50 6.89 1.17
N ARG A 413 29.30 7.71 0.12
CA ARG A 413 28.87 9.12 0.26
C ARG A 413 27.39 9.26 0.60
N HIS A 414 26.56 8.26 0.29
CA HIS A 414 25.13 8.36 0.52
C HIS A 414 24.75 8.03 1.98
N LYS A 415 24.37 9.07 2.72
CA LYS A 415 24.05 8.96 4.16
C LYS A 415 22.71 8.27 4.46
N THR A 416 21.77 8.27 3.52
CA THR A 416 20.39 7.76 3.71
C THR A 416 20.25 6.24 3.63
N GLN A 417 21.27 5.52 3.15
CA GLN A 417 21.23 4.05 3.07
C GLN A 417 21.59 3.39 4.41
N SER A 418 20.89 2.29 4.74
CA SER A 418 21.20 1.46 5.91
C SER A 418 22.60 0.85 5.82
N ASP A 419 23.25 0.69 6.97
CA ASP A 419 24.60 0.13 7.05
C ASP A 419 24.68 -1.29 6.48
N TYR A 420 23.60 -2.07 6.64
CA TYR A 420 23.46 -3.38 6.02
C TYR A 420 23.58 -3.33 4.50
N ARG A 421 22.80 -2.45 3.83
CA ARG A 421 22.83 -2.31 2.36
C ARG A 421 24.16 -1.77 1.85
N LYS A 422 24.77 -0.83 2.57
CA LYS A 422 26.12 -0.34 2.25
C LYS A 422 27.13 -1.48 2.29
N LYS A 423 27.16 -2.25 3.39
CA LYS A 423 28.06 -3.39 3.56
C LYS A 423 27.84 -4.44 2.46
N ALA A 424 26.59 -4.75 2.12
CA ALA A 424 26.25 -5.71 1.06
C ALA A 424 26.81 -5.30 -0.32
N ASN A 425 26.64 -4.03 -0.71
CA ASN A 425 27.16 -3.52 -1.98
C ASN A 425 28.69 -3.43 -1.97
N LEU A 426 29.31 -2.98 -0.87
CA LEU A 426 30.78 -2.92 -0.76
C LEU A 426 31.42 -4.32 -0.83
N ASN A 427 30.78 -5.32 -0.23
CA ASN A 427 31.21 -6.72 -0.33
C ASN A 427 31.11 -7.24 -1.76
N MET A 428 30.01 -6.98 -2.47
CA MET A 428 29.86 -7.31 -3.90
C MET A 428 31.00 -6.70 -4.71
N LEU A 429 31.23 -5.39 -4.60
CA LEU A 429 32.30 -4.70 -5.33
C LEU A 429 33.69 -5.27 -5.04
N ARG A 430 33.95 -5.68 -3.79
CA ARG A 430 35.22 -6.31 -3.40
C ARG A 430 35.42 -7.64 -4.10
N ILE A 431 34.40 -8.49 -4.17
CA ILE A 431 34.48 -9.80 -4.85
C ILE A 431 34.64 -9.60 -6.35
N VAL A 432 33.80 -8.78 -6.97
CA VAL A 432 33.84 -8.51 -8.42
C VAL A 432 35.21 -7.98 -8.84
N LYS A 433 35.82 -7.06 -8.07
CA LYS A 433 37.17 -6.56 -8.37
C LYS A 433 38.22 -7.66 -8.37
N LYS A 434 38.10 -8.65 -7.49
CA LYS A 434 39.00 -9.81 -7.46
C LYS A 434 38.75 -10.74 -8.64
N VAL A 435 37.48 -11.02 -8.96
CA VAL A 435 37.08 -11.81 -10.14
C VAL A 435 37.65 -11.19 -11.42
N ALA A 436 37.42 -9.91 -11.66
CA ALA A 436 37.89 -9.19 -12.85
C ALA A 436 39.42 -9.26 -13.00
N LYS A 437 40.16 -8.95 -11.93
CA LYS A 437 41.63 -9.01 -11.93
C LYS A 437 42.17 -10.43 -12.12
N LEU A 438 41.49 -11.44 -11.59
CA LEU A 438 41.90 -12.84 -11.75
C LEU A 438 41.65 -13.30 -13.20
N LYS A 439 40.52 -12.91 -13.79
CA LYS A 439 40.16 -13.19 -15.19
C LYS A 439 41.14 -12.53 -16.16
N GLU A 440 41.53 -11.29 -15.92
CA GLU A 440 42.55 -10.57 -16.70
C GLU A 440 43.93 -11.27 -16.62
N LYS A 441 44.34 -11.67 -15.42
CA LYS A 441 45.62 -12.34 -15.19
C LYS A 441 45.66 -13.80 -15.62
N SER A 442 44.52 -14.41 -15.95
CA SER A 442 44.45 -15.85 -16.25
C SER A 442 45.26 -16.23 -17.49
N THR A 443 45.54 -15.27 -18.38
CA THR A 443 46.29 -15.48 -19.62
C THR A 443 47.80 -15.64 -19.41
N PHE A 444 48.36 -15.16 -18.30
CA PHE A 444 49.80 -15.20 -18.01
C PHE A 444 50.17 -15.72 -16.61
N MET A 445 49.19 -16.06 -15.76
CA MET A 445 49.42 -16.58 -14.41
C MET A 445 49.64 -18.11 -14.41
N PRO A 446 50.64 -18.65 -13.67
CA PRO A 446 50.81 -20.09 -13.51
C PRO A 446 49.57 -20.78 -12.92
N GLN A 447 49.19 -21.94 -13.46
CA GLN A 447 47.94 -22.64 -13.10
C GLN A 447 47.82 -22.94 -11.59
N LYS A 448 48.94 -23.29 -10.93
CA LYS A 448 48.99 -23.52 -9.47
C LYS A 448 48.65 -22.25 -8.67
N GLN A 449 49.12 -21.09 -9.15
CA GLN A 449 48.84 -19.80 -8.53
C GLN A 449 47.39 -19.36 -8.81
N PHE A 450 46.90 -19.59 -10.02
CA PHE A 450 45.50 -19.33 -10.39
C PHE A 450 44.53 -20.11 -9.49
N LYS A 451 44.73 -21.44 -9.36
CA LYS A 451 43.92 -22.29 -8.48
C LYS A 451 43.96 -21.80 -7.02
N LYS A 452 45.12 -21.36 -6.52
CA LYS A 452 45.24 -20.81 -5.16
C LYS A 452 44.42 -19.53 -4.96
N GLU A 453 44.47 -18.59 -5.91
CA GLU A 453 43.69 -17.35 -5.83
C GLU A 453 42.18 -17.62 -6.00
N GLN A 454 41.82 -18.60 -6.84
CA GLN A 454 40.45 -19.06 -6.98
C GLN A 454 39.91 -19.67 -5.66
N THR A 455 40.67 -20.53 -4.99
CA THR A 455 40.26 -21.07 -3.68
C THR A 455 40.06 -19.95 -2.65
N LYS A 456 40.96 -18.95 -2.61
CA LYS A 456 40.78 -17.77 -1.74
C LYS A 456 39.52 -16.97 -2.08
N LEU A 457 39.16 -16.90 -3.35
CA LEU A 457 37.96 -16.20 -3.81
C LEU A 457 36.69 -16.94 -3.37
N GLN A 458 36.68 -18.27 -3.48
CA GLN A 458 35.58 -19.10 -2.99
C GLN A 458 35.38 -18.95 -1.48
N VAL A 459 36.47 -18.98 -0.71
CA VAL A 459 36.45 -18.74 0.74
C VAL A 459 35.89 -17.35 1.06
N LEU A 460 36.37 -16.32 0.34
CA LEU A 460 35.88 -14.96 0.53
C LEU A 460 34.37 -14.83 0.24
N TYR A 461 33.88 -15.50 -0.80
CA TYR A 461 32.45 -15.53 -1.12
C TYR A 461 31.62 -16.16 0.01
N THR A 462 32.11 -17.24 0.63
CA THR A 462 31.42 -17.88 1.76
C THR A 462 31.49 -17.09 3.06
N GLU A 463 32.55 -16.30 3.29
CA GLU A 463 32.75 -15.53 4.52
C GLU A 463 32.05 -14.16 4.52
N LEU A 464 31.89 -13.54 3.34
CA LEU A 464 31.33 -12.19 3.26
C LEU A 464 29.79 -12.20 3.34
N SER A 465 29.27 -11.72 4.47
CA SER A 465 27.85 -11.45 4.67
C SER A 465 27.62 -10.06 5.30
N PRO A 466 26.61 -9.29 4.85
CA PRO A 466 25.71 -9.57 3.73
C PRO A 466 26.36 -9.37 2.36
N LEU A 467 25.73 -9.87 1.29
CA LEU A 467 26.21 -9.78 -0.08
C LEU A 467 25.07 -9.41 -1.05
N SER A 468 25.28 -8.37 -1.86
CA SER A 468 24.33 -7.97 -2.92
C SER A 468 24.58 -8.79 -4.19
N ASN A 469 23.51 -9.15 -4.92
CA ASN A 469 23.59 -9.96 -6.15
C ASN A 469 24.39 -11.26 -6.00
N SER A 470 24.17 -11.99 -4.89
CA SER A 470 24.88 -13.24 -4.59
C SER A 470 24.81 -14.27 -5.72
N ASP A 471 23.65 -14.40 -6.37
CA ASP A 471 23.43 -15.39 -7.43
C ASP A 471 24.35 -15.15 -8.64
N TRP A 472 24.44 -13.90 -9.10
CA TRP A 472 25.34 -13.54 -10.19
C TRP A 472 26.82 -13.63 -9.78
N ILE A 473 27.16 -13.26 -8.53
CA ILE A 473 28.52 -13.43 -8.01
C ILE A 473 28.94 -14.91 -8.02
N LYS A 474 28.03 -15.79 -7.63
CA LYS A 474 28.27 -17.23 -7.66
C LYS A 474 28.53 -17.70 -9.09
N GLU A 475 27.68 -17.29 -10.04
CA GLU A 475 27.82 -17.62 -11.46
C GLU A 475 29.19 -17.19 -12.02
N ILE A 476 29.62 -15.95 -11.80
CA ILE A 476 30.91 -15.47 -12.34
C ILE A 476 32.13 -16.16 -11.68
N ILE A 477 32.00 -16.64 -10.44
CA ILE A 477 33.04 -17.42 -9.77
C ILE A 477 33.09 -18.85 -10.34
N GLU A 478 31.93 -19.45 -10.63
CA GLU A 478 31.81 -20.77 -11.26
C GLU A 478 32.36 -20.76 -12.69
N GLN A 479 32.09 -19.71 -13.48
CA GLN A 479 32.67 -19.52 -14.81
C GLN A 479 34.20 -19.45 -14.81
N LEU A 480 34.84 -18.99 -13.72
CA LEU A 480 36.30 -19.05 -13.59
C LEU A 480 36.82 -20.48 -13.40
N ALA A 481 35.98 -21.41 -12.93
CA ALA A 481 36.34 -22.81 -12.72
C ALA A 481 36.28 -23.64 -14.01
N GLU A 482 35.37 -23.32 -14.93
CA GLU A 482 35.18 -24.05 -16.19
C GLU A 482 36.29 -23.81 -17.22
N ARG A 483 37.19 -22.84 -16.99
CA ARG A 483 38.28 -22.49 -17.91
C ARG A 483 39.48 -23.47 -17.87
N PHE A 484 39.39 -24.59 -17.13
CA PHE A 484 40.45 -25.61 -17.03
C PHE A 484 39.94 -27.04 -16.93
#